data_AF-A0A537EPP8-F1
#
_entry.id   AF-A0A537EPP8-F1
#
_cell.length_a   1.000
_cell.length_b   1.000
_cell.length_c   1.000
_cell.angle_alpha   90.00
_cell.angle_beta   90.00
_cell.angle_gamma   90.00
#
_symmetry.space_group_name_H-M   'P 1'
#
loop_
_entity.id
_entity.type
_entity.pdbx_description
1 polymer ?
#
loop_
_entity_poly.entity_id
_entity_poly.type
_entity_poly.pdbx_seq_one_letter_code
_entity_poly.pdbx_strand_id
1 'polypeptide(L)'
;MEPWLQPTWLSGHGGQGKLDLNDLTGLSFNIKEVVGKADDRRVRVITDVLSSLLMLNPPETVYRFLSQLFAELKKYDSVFFATVEEGMHKPEVLAAMSQIFDGVLELKLYEESFRIVPLLRVRKMRGVPPQLGYYSFTMSHGRMEVTSYAK
;
A
#
# COMPACT_ATOMS: atom_id res chain seq x y z
N MET A 1 -15.89 22.00 10.08
CA MET A 1 -15.08 20.81 9.75
C MET A 1 -13.65 21.32 9.60
N GLU A 2 -12.76 20.98 10.54
CA GLU A 2 -11.41 21.55 10.64
C GLU A 2 -10.58 21.30 9.37
N PRO A 3 -9.87 22.31 8.80
CA PRO A 3 -9.15 22.21 7.53
C PRO A 3 -8.07 21.10 7.46
N TRP A 4 -7.56 20.66 8.60
CA TRP A 4 -6.47 19.68 8.73
C TRP A 4 -6.94 18.22 8.75
N LEU A 5 -8.25 17.98 8.67
CA LEU A 5 -8.84 16.63 8.57
C LEU A 5 -8.97 16.14 7.12
N GLN A 6 -8.59 16.95 6.12
CA GLN A 6 -8.57 16.50 4.74
C GLN A 6 -7.22 15.83 4.46
N PRO A 7 -7.20 14.59 3.91
CA PRO A 7 -5.97 14.01 3.39
C PRO A 7 -5.39 15.01 2.39
N THR A 8 -4.10 15.33 2.51
CA THR A 8 -3.41 16.01 1.41
C THR A 8 -3.31 15.01 0.27
N TRP A 9 -4.33 15.04 -0.58
CA TRP A 9 -4.32 14.32 -1.84
C TRP A 9 -3.32 15.03 -2.74
N LEU A 10 -2.18 14.41 -3.02
CA LEU A 10 -1.32 14.81 -4.14
C LEU A 10 -2.10 14.81 -5.47
N SER A 11 -3.28 14.20 -5.52
CA SER A 11 -4.23 14.23 -6.64
C SER A 11 -5.43 15.17 -6.46
N GLY A 12 -5.70 15.73 -5.28
CA GLY A 12 -6.89 16.57 -5.01
C GLY A 12 -6.74 18.01 -5.48
N HIS A 13 -5.51 18.52 -5.48
CA HIS A 13 -5.14 19.79 -6.11
C HIS A 13 -4.12 19.62 -7.25
N GLY A 14 -3.69 18.40 -7.55
CA GLY A 14 -2.53 18.10 -8.40
C GLY A 14 -1.25 18.63 -7.75
N GLY A 15 -0.41 17.74 -7.23
CA GLY A 15 0.93 18.12 -6.80
C GLY A 15 1.67 18.75 -7.97
N GLN A 16 2.41 19.84 -7.73
CA GLN A 16 3.24 20.46 -8.78
C GLN A 16 4.37 19.54 -9.28
N GLY A 17 4.65 18.44 -8.57
CA GLY A 17 5.64 17.45 -8.95
C GLY A 17 5.13 16.51 -10.03
N LYS A 18 5.89 16.39 -11.12
CA LYS A 18 5.65 15.36 -12.16
C LYS A 18 5.79 13.97 -11.53
N LEU A 19 4.74 13.15 -11.64
CA LEU A 19 4.81 11.72 -11.34
C LEU A 19 5.36 11.01 -12.58
N ASP A 20 6.65 10.73 -12.61
CA ASP A 20 7.29 9.93 -13.66
C ASP A 20 7.71 8.58 -13.10
N LEU A 21 6.99 7.52 -13.48
CA LEU A 21 7.21 6.16 -12.96
C LEU A 21 8.53 5.55 -13.44
N ASN A 22 9.22 6.17 -14.40
CA ASN A 22 10.57 5.76 -14.82
C ASN A 22 11.67 6.51 -14.04
N ASP A 23 11.33 7.62 -13.38
CA ASP A 23 12.27 8.39 -12.56
C ASP A 23 12.08 8.09 -11.06
N LEU A 24 12.51 6.90 -10.64
CA LEU A 24 12.44 6.46 -9.25
C LEU A 24 13.20 7.41 -8.30
N THR A 25 14.25 8.06 -8.77
CA THR A 25 15.03 9.02 -7.99
C THR A 25 14.21 10.28 -7.72
N GLY A 26 13.61 10.86 -8.77
CA GLY A 26 12.71 12.00 -8.66
C GLY A 26 11.50 11.70 -7.78
N LEU A 27 10.91 10.50 -7.91
CA LEU A 27 9.84 10.04 -7.02
C LEU A 27 10.29 9.99 -5.55
N SER A 28 11.47 9.42 -5.29
CA SER A 28 12.05 9.35 -3.94
C SER A 28 12.21 10.76 -3.35
N PHE A 29 12.78 11.69 -4.12
CA PHE A 29 12.98 13.07 -3.70
C PHE A 29 11.65 13.77 -3.40
N ASN A 30 10.67 13.69 -4.31
CA ASN A 30 9.37 14.33 -4.14
C ASN A 30 8.63 13.82 -2.90
N ILE A 31 8.63 12.50 -2.67
CA ILE A 31 8.01 11.91 -1.47
C ILE A 31 8.69 12.43 -0.21
N LYS A 32 10.02 12.44 -0.17
CA LYS A 32 10.80 12.90 0.99
C LYS A 32 10.60 14.39 1.26
N GLU A 33 10.55 15.21 0.22
CA GLU A 33 10.32 16.64 0.37
C GLU A 33 8.96 16.93 1.02
N VAL A 34 7.91 16.22 0.57
CA VAL A 34 6.56 16.35 1.13
C VAL A 34 6.51 15.85 2.57
N VAL A 35 7.10 14.68 2.85
CA VAL A 35 7.14 14.11 4.21
C VAL A 35 7.95 14.99 5.15
N GLY A 36 9.08 15.55 4.70
CA GLY A 36 9.94 16.42 5.50
C GLY A 36 9.34 17.79 5.83
N LYS A 37 8.33 18.25 5.07
CA LYS A 37 7.57 19.47 5.37
C LYS A 37 6.48 19.27 6.43
N ALA A 38 6.20 18.03 6.82
CA ALA A 38 5.23 17.74 7.86
C ALA A 38 5.85 17.97 9.24
N ASP A 39 5.73 19.20 9.72
CA ASP A 39 6.18 19.73 11.02
C ASP A 39 5.70 18.86 12.22
N ASP A 40 6.44 17.78 12.51
CA ASP A 40 6.16 16.71 13.49
C ASP A 40 4.79 15.99 13.36
N ARG A 41 4.11 16.15 12.22
CA ARG A 41 2.83 15.46 11.97
C ARG A 41 3.05 14.07 11.41
N ARG A 42 2.27 13.10 11.87
CA ARG A 42 2.23 11.76 11.27
C ARG A 42 1.79 11.82 9.81
N VAL A 43 2.67 11.42 8.90
CA VAL A 43 2.38 11.41 7.46
C VAL A 43 1.96 10.02 7.02
N ARG A 44 0.90 9.95 6.20
CA ARG A 44 0.48 8.71 5.54
C ARG A 44 0.73 8.85 4.05
N VAL A 45 1.60 8.00 3.50
CA VAL A 45 1.85 7.89 2.07
C VAL A 45 1.04 6.72 1.55
N ILE A 46 0.12 6.98 0.63
CA ILE A 46 -0.77 5.97 0.05
C ILE A 46 -0.56 5.97 -1.47
N THR A 47 -0.38 4.80 -2.06
CA THR A 47 -0.16 4.68 -3.51
C THR A 47 -0.78 3.40 -4.08
N ASP A 48 -1.24 3.47 -5.32
CA ASP A 48 -1.81 2.37 -6.08
C ASP A 48 -0.96 1.98 -7.30
N VAL A 49 0.20 2.62 -7.47
CA VAL A 49 1.02 2.47 -8.68
C VAL A 49 2.12 1.41 -8.55
N LEU A 50 2.14 0.59 -7.48
CA LEU A 50 3.20 -0.39 -7.27
C LEU A 50 3.25 -1.43 -8.40
N SER A 51 2.10 -1.88 -8.89
CA SER A 51 2.04 -2.74 -10.08
C SER A 51 2.62 -2.04 -11.31
N SER A 52 2.25 -0.78 -11.54
CA SER A 52 2.78 0.02 -12.66
C SER A 52 4.30 0.22 -12.55
N LEU A 53 4.83 0.45 -11.34
CA LEU A 53 6.27 0.55 -11.11
C LEU A 53 6.99 -0.75 -11.48
N LEU A 54 6.44 -1.90 -11.09
CA LEU A 54 6.98 -3.22 -11.42
C LEU A 54 6.81 -3.62 -12.90
N MET A 55 5.85 -3.03 -13.61
CA MET A 55 5.71 -3.20 -15.06
C MET A 55 6.75 -2.41 -15.85
N LEU A 56 7.03 -1.18 -15.42
CA LEU A 56 7.88 -0.24 -16.15
C LEU A 56 9.37 -0.38 -15.79
N ASN A 57 9.68 -0.95 -14.64
CA ASN A 57 11.04 -1.04 -14.13
C ASN A 57 11.39 -2.48 -13.72
N PRO A 58 12.69 -2.86 -13.78
CA PRO A 58 13.13 -4.15 -13.26
C PRO A 58 12.76 -4.34 -11.78
N PRO A 59 12.25 -5.52 -11.36
CA PRO A 59 11.81 -5.77 -9.99
C PRO A 59 12.87 -5.46 -8.92
N GLU A 60 14.14 -5.76 -9.19
CA GLU A 60 15.26 -5.52 -8.28
C GLU A 60 15.52 -4.02 -8.08
N THR A 61 15.26 -3.21 -9.12
CA THR A 61 15.37 -1.76 -9.05
C THR A 61 14.24 -1.19 -8.20
N VAL A 62 13.01 -1.64 -8.40
CA VAL A 62 11.85 -1.24 -7.56
C VAL A 62 12.06 -1.66 -6.10
N TYR A 63 12.57 -2.88 -5.88
CA TYR A 63 12.92 -3.38 -4.53
C TYR A 63 13.89 -2.44 -3.81
N ARG A 64 15.02 -2.10 -4.47
CA ARG A 64 16.04 -1.23 -3.89
C ARG A 64 15.48 0.16 -3.61
N PHE A 65 14.74 0.72 -4.56
CA PHE A 65 14.07 2.02 -4.41
C PHE A 65 13.16 2.05 -3.17
N LEU A 66 12.22 1.10 -3.06
CA LEU A 66 11.30 1.06 -1.91
C LEU A 66 12.02 0.79 -0.60
N SER A 67 13.01 -0.11 -0.59
CA SER A 67 13.80 -0.40 0.62
C SER A 67 14.52 0.84 1.15
N GLN A 68 15.15 1.62 0.25
CA GLN A 68 15.82 2.87 0.61
C GLN A 68 14.80 3.94 1.05
N LEU A 69 13.69 4.07 0.32
CA LEU A 69 12.62 4.99 0.68
C LEU A 69 12.09 4.68 2.08
N PHE A 70 11.77 3.42 2.39
CA PHE A 70 11.28 3.02 3.71
C PHE A 70 12.29 3.28 4.83
N ALA A 71 13.58 3.04 4.59
CA ALA A 71 14.63 3.32 5.58
C ALA A 71 14.69 4.82 5.94
N GLU A 72 14.44 5.70 4.97
CA GLU A 72 14.38 7.15 5.21
C GLU A 72 13.06 7.59 5.82
N LEU A 73 11.94 7.06 5.31
CA LEU A 73 10.60 7.36 5.84
C LEU A 73 10.45 6.94 7.31
N LYS A 74 11.14 5.89 7.75
CA LYS A 74 11.18 5.46 9.17
C LYS A 74 11.73 6.51 10.14
N LYS A 75 12.50 7.50 9.66
CA LYS A 75 12.97 8.62 10.49
C LYS A 75 11.83 9.58 10.85
N TYR A 76 10.75 9.52 10.07
CA TYR A 76 9.52 10.26 10.28
C TYR A 76 8.49 9.27 10.83
N ASP A 77 7.62 9.67 11.75
CA ASP A 77 6.52 8.83 12.25
C ASP A 77 5.45 8.63 11.16
N SER A 78 5.82 7.91 10.11
CA SER A 78 5.10 7.82 8.84
C SER A 78 4.64 6.40 8.53
N VAL A 79 3.52 6.32 7.82
CA VAL A 79 2.93 5.05 7.36
C VAL A 79 2.93 5.04 5.85
N PHE A 80 3.44 3.96 5.24
CA PHE A 80 3.38 3.74 3.80
C PHE A 80 2.42 2.61 3.49
N PHE A 81 1.44 2.86 2.62
CA PHE A 81 0.45 1.90 2.16
C PHE A 81 0.50 1.82 0.63
N ALA A 82 0.61 0.60 0.10
CA ALA A 82 0.60 0.36 -1.33
C ALA A 82 -0.35 -0.78 -1.69
N THR A 83 -1.01 -0.67 -2.84
CA THR A 83 -1.73 -1.79 -3.47
C THR A 83 -0.90 -2.39 -4.58
N VAL A 84 -1.02 -3.71 -4.75
CA VAL A 84 -0.42 -4.46 -5.86
C VAL A 84 -1.44 -5.45 -6.37
N GLU A 85 -1.62 -5.49 -7.68
CA GLU A 85 -2.54 -6.39 -8.36
C GLU A 85 -1.98 -7.82 -8.39
N GLU A 86 -2.80 -8.78 -7.92
CA GLU A 86 -2.47 -10.21 -7.99
C GLU A 86 -2.52 -10.67 -9.46
N GLY A 87 -1.58 -11.54 -9.86
CA GLY A 87 -1.55 -12.12 -11.21
C GLY A 87 -0.82 -11.29 -12.28
N MET A 88 -0.51 -10.02 -12.03
CA MET A 88 0.27 -9.19 -12.97
C MET A 88 1.79 -9.48 -12.94
N HIS A 89 2.28 -10.06 -11.84
CA HIS A 89 3.71 -10.30 -11.62
C HIS A 89 3.96 -11.74 -11.16
N LYS A 90 5.18 -12.22 -11.39
CA LYS A 90 5.59 -13.54 -10.93
C LYS A 90 5.49 -13.66 -9.39
N PRO A 91 5.08 -14.81 -8.83
CA PRO A 91 4.93 -14.99 -7.39
C PRO A 91 6.18 -14.64 -6.57
N GLU A 92 7.37 -14.90 -7.10
CA GLU A 92 8.65 -14.63 -6.44
C GLU A 92 8.89 -13.12 -6.28
N VAL A 93 8.44 -12.31 -7.27
CA VAL A 93 8.52 -10.85 -7.20
C VAL A 93 7.62 -10.33 -6.09
N LEU A 94 6.37 -10.80 -6.02
CA LEU A 94 5.42 -10.41 -4.97
C LEU A 94 5.89 -10.86 -3.58
N ALA A 95 6.51 -12.04 -3.48
CA ALA A 95 7.10 -12.54 -2.25
C ALA A 95 8.27 -11.66 -1.79
N ALA A 96 9.16 -11.26 -2.71
CA ALA A 96 10.26 -10.34 -2.41
C ALA A 96 9.75 -8.96 -1.96
N MET A 97 8.77 -8.39 -2.68
CA MET A 97 8.12 -7.13 -2.25
C MET A 97 7.53 -7.26 -0.84
N SER A 98 6.82 -8.36 -0.56
CA SER A 98 6.22 -8.61 0.75
C SER A 98 7.23 -8.61 1.92
N GLN A 99 8.53 -8.88 1.66
CA GLN A 99 9.55 -8.89 2.72
C GLN A 99 9.82 -7.50 3.29
N ILE A 100 9.78 -6.46 2.46
CA ILE A 100 10.13 -5.09 2.88
C ILE A 100 8.97 -4.34 3.55
N PHE A 101 7.74 -4.83 3.42
CA PHE A 101 6.58 -4.30 4.14
C PHE A 101 6.43 -4.94 5.52
N ASP A 102 6.11 -4.15 6.53
CA ASP A 102 5.82 -4.66 7.87
C ASP A 102 4.46 -5.37 7.95
N GLY A 103 3.51 -5.06 7.05
CA GLY A 103 2.21 -5.71 6.95
C GLY A 103 1.82 -6.01 5.49
N VAL A 104 1.17 -7.15 5.28
CA VAL A 104 0.66 -7.59 3.96
C VAL A 104 -0.73 -8.17 4.16
N LEU A 105 -1.71 -7.52 3.53
CA LEU A 105 -3.08 -7.98 3.44
C LEU A 105 -3.33 -8.52 2.05
N GLU A 106 -4.09 -9.60 1.94
CA GLU A 106 -4.57 -10.12 0.67
C GLU A 106 -6.08 -10.01 0.64
N LEU A 107 -6.61 -9.43 -0.43
CA LEU A 107 -8.04 -9.35 -0.72
C LEU A 107 -8.31 -10.20 -1.95
N LYS A 108 -9.31 -11.07 -1.87
CA LYS A 108 -9.64 -12.00 -2.95
C LYS A 108 -11.14 -12.19 -3.06
N LEU A 109 -11.65 -12.28 -4.28
CA LEU A 109 -13.01 -12.71 -4.55
C LEU A 109 -13.01 -14.24 -4.68
N TYR A 110 -13.80 -14.91 -3.86
CA TYR A 110 -13.95 -16.36 -3.90
C TYR A 110 -15.33 -16.71 -4.47
N GLU A 111 -15.37 -17.59 -5.46
CA GLU A 111 -16.63 -18.09 -6.01
C GLU A 111 -17.04 -19.35 -5.26
N GLU A 112 -18.20 -19.30 -4.60
CA GLU A 112 -18.79 -20.46 -3.93
C GLU A 112 -20.20 -20.69 -4.50
N SER A 113 -20.34 -21.77 -5.27
CA SER A 113 -21.57 -22.10 -6.01
C SER A 113 -22.02 -20.98 -6.95
N PHE A 114 -23.00 -20.17 -6.55
CA PHE A 114 -23.53 -19.04 -7.33
C PHE A 114 -23.36 -17.70 -6.60
N ARG A 115 -22.41 -17.62 -5.67
CA ARG A 115 -22.13 -16.42 -4.88
C ARG A 115 -20.66 -16.04 -4.96
N ILE A 116 -20.41 -14.75 -5.04
CA ILE A 116 -19.07 -14.18 -4.89
C ILE A 116 -18.93 -13.76 -3.43
N VAL A 117 -17.94 -14.32 -2.75
CA VAL A 117 -17.60 -14.04 -1.36
C VAL A 117 -16.29 -13.25 -1.33
N PRO A 118 -16.33 -11.94 -1.04
CA PRO A 118 -15.13 -11.15 -0.83
C PRO A 118 -14.44 -11.56 0.48
N LEU A 119 -13.20 -12.02 0.38
CA LEU A 119 -12.38 -12.48 1.50
C LEU A 119 -11.12 -11.61 1.65
N LEU A 120 -10.74 -11.41 2.90
CA LEU A 120 -9.51 -10.75 3.33
C LEU A 120 -8.73 -11.71 4.22
N ARG A 121 -7.41 -11.78 4.05
CA ARG A 121 -6.53 -12.43 5.02
C ARG A 121 -5.29 -11.59 5.33
N VAL A 122 -4.80 -11.73 6.56
CA VAL A 122 -3.52 -11.14 6.97
C VAL A 122 -2.42 -12.14 6.62
N ARG A 123 -1.60 -11.85 5.61
CA ARG A 123 -0.45 -12.72 5.27
C ARG A 123 0.75 -12.46 6.17
N LYS A 124 0.94 -11.20 6.55
CA LYS A 124 2.04 -10.75 7.40
C LYS A 124 1.58 -9.52 8.18
N MET A 125 1.96 -9.45 9.45
CA MET A 125 1.84 -8.23 10.25
C MET A 125 2.88 -8.27 11.36
N ARG A 126 3.89 -7.40 11.27
CA ARG A 126 4.97 -7.34 12.25
C ARG A 126 4.43 -6.94 13.61
N GLY A 127 4.83 -7.68 14.66
CA GLY A 127 4.40 -7.43 16.03
C GLY A 127 3.00 -7.94 16.37
N VAL A 128 2.31 -8.59 15.43
CA VAL A 128 1.00 -9.23 15.66
C VAL A 128 1.15 -10.74 15.51
N PRO A 129 0.58 -11.56 16.41
CA PRO A 129 0.56 -13.01 16.25
C PRO A 129 -0.04 -13.43 14.91
N PRO A 130 0.42 -14.55 14.30
CA PRO A 130 -0.15 -15.04 13.05
C PRO A 130 -1.67 -15.21 13.16
N GLN A 131 -2.41 -14.58 12.25
CA GLN A 131 -3.85 -14.74 12.14
C GLN A 131 -4.16 -15.82 11.11
N LEU A 132 -4.64 -16.96 11.57
CA LEU A 132 -4.92 -18.14 10.74
C LEU A 132 -6.40 -18.16 10.36
N GLY A 133 -6.81 -17.26 9.46
CA GLY A 133 -8.21 -17.20 9.06
C GLY A 133 -8.47 -16.20 7.93
N TYR A 134 -9.61 -16.39 7.29
CA TYR A 134 -10.20 -15.41 6.39
C TYR A 134 -11.23 -14.58 7.14
N TYR A 135 -11.41 -13.35 6.66
CA TYR A 135 -12.46 -12.44 7.04
C TYR A 135 -13.27 -12.12 5.80
N SER A 136 -14.59 -12.06 5.91
CA SER A 136 -15.40 -11.48 4.84
C SER A 136 -15.42 -9.96 4.99
N PHE A 137 -15.52 -9.24 3.87
CA PHE A 137 -15.71 -7.80 3.91
C PHE A 137 -16.88 -7.36 3.03
N THR A 138 -17.65 -6.37 3.48
CA THR A 138 -18.75 -5.80 2.70
C THR A 138 -18.61 -4.28 2.65
N MET A 139 -19.09 -3.68 1.56
CA MET A 139 -19.14 -2.23 1.40
C MET A 139 -20.58 -1.76 1.65
N SER A 140 -20.80 -1.01 2.72
CA SER A 140 -22.10 -0.46 3.09
C SER A 140 -21.94 1.03 3.41
N HIS A 141 -22.74 1.92 2.80
CA HIS A 141 -22.73 3.36 3.09
C HIS A 141 -21.33 4.03 3.06
N GLY A 142 -20.47 3.61 2.13
CA GLY A 142 -19.09 4.12 2.02
C GLY A 142 -18.13 3.62 3.09
N ARG A 143 -18.52 2.62 3.89
CA ARG A 143 -17.70 1.95 4.89
C ARG A 143 -17.40 0.53 4.46
N MET A 144 -16.20 0.07 4.80
CA MET A 144 -15.84 -1.34 4.70
C MET A 144 -16.06 -1.98 6.08
N GLU A 145 -16.96 -2.95 6.14
CA GLU A 145 -17.21 -3.75 7.33
C GLU A 145 -16.50 -5.09 7.18
N VAL A 146 -15.68 -5.48 8.15
CA VAL A 146 -14.90 -6.72 8.14
C VAL A 146 -15.39 -7.62 9.26
N THR A 147 -15.80 -8.84 8.92
CA THR A 147 -16.33 -9.84 9.87
C THR A 147 -15.56 -11.14 9.74
N SER A 148 -15.46 -11.91 10.84
CA SER A 148 -14.84 -13.23 10.78
C SER A 148 -15.59 -14.13 9.79
N TYR A 149 -14.85 -14.78 8.89
CA TYR A 149 -15.43 -15.78 7.99
C TYR A 149 -15.39 -17.14 8.69
N ALA A 150 -16.47 -17.47 9.39
CA ALA A 150 -16.71 -18.83 9.87
C ALA A 150 -17.32 -19.64 8.72
N LYS A 151 -16.64 -20.72 8.32
CA LYS A 151 -17.18 -21.68 7.37
C LYS A 151 -18.21 -22.58 8.04
#